data_AF-A0A8B9HQ47-F1
#
_entry.id   AF-A0A8B9HQ47-F1
#
_cell.length_a   1.000
_cell.length_b   1.000
_cell.length_c   1.000
_cell.angle_alpha   90.00
_cell.angle_beta   90.00
_cell.angle_gamma   90.00
#
_symmetry.space_group_name_H-M   'P 1'
#
loop_
_entity.id
_entity.type
_entity.pdbx_description
1 polymer ?
#
loop_
_entity_poly.entity_id
_entity_poly.type
_entity_poly.pdbx_seq_one_letter_code
_entity_poly.pdbx_strand_id
1 'polypeptide(L)'
;MVQEADQYKAEDDLQREKIAAKNSLESFAFNMKNSVEDENLKGKISEDDKKKVIEKCNQAISWLENNQLADKEEFEHQLKELEKVCNPIITKLYQGGMPAGGCGAQAGSSTGGSAQGPTIEEVD
;
A
#
# COMPACT_ATOMS: atom_id res chain seq x y z
N MET A 1 24.40 -21.96 -26.43
CA MET A 1 23.84 -20.70 -26.97
C MET A 1 22.38 -20.46 -26.54
N VAL A 2 21.39 -21.32 -26.88
CA VAL A 2 20.00 -21.10 -26.42
C VAL A 2 19.82 -21.34 -24.91
N GLN A 3 20.41 -22.42 -24.38
CA GLN A 3 20.34 -22.71 -22.94
C GLN A 3 21.06 -21.67 -22.07
N GLU A 4 22.12 -21.06 -22.60
CA GLU A 4 22.84 -19.99 -21.90
C GLU A 4 21.99 -18.71 -21.89
N ALA A 5 21.34 -18.36 -23.00
CA ALA A 5 20.46 -17.20 -23.07
C ALA A 5 19.24 -17.31 -22.13
N ASP A 6 18.67 -18.51 -21.98
CA ASP A 6 17.56 -18.75 -21.05
C ASP A 6 18.01 -18.68 -19.58
N GLN A 7 19.23 -19.13 -19.26
CA GLN A 7 19.80 -19.02 -17.91
C GLN A 7 20.06 -17.55 -17.52
N TYR A 8 20.71 -16.78 -18.39
CA TYR A 8 20.95 -15.36 -18.13
C TYR A 8 19.65 -14.58 -17.94
N LYS A 9 18.62 -14.88 -18.72
CA LYS A 9 17.30 -14.25 -18.58
C LYS A 9 16.66 -14.56 -17.22
N ALA A 10 16.72 -15.81 -16.77
CA ALA A 10 16.15 -16.20 -15.48
C ALA A 10 16.92 -15.56 -14.30
N GLU A 11 18.25 -15.46 -14.39
CA GLU A 11 19.07 -14.79 -13.38
C GLU A 11 18.79 -13.27 -13.33
N ASP A 12 18.66 -12.62 -14.49
CA ASP A 12 18.30 -11.20 -14.58
C ASP A 12 16.90 -10.92 -14.00
N ASP A 13 15.93 -11.78 -14.29
CA ASP A 13 14.57 -11.65 -13.76
C ASP A 13 14.56 -11.83 -12.23
N LEU A 14 15.29 -12.81 -11.69
CA LEU A 14 15.42 -13.00 -10.23
C LEU A 14 16.07 -11.80 -9.54
N GLN A 15 17.13 -11.23 -10.11
CA GLN A 15 17.76 -10.03 -9.57
C GLN A 15 16.81 -8.83 -9.61
N ARG A 16 16.07 -8.66 -10.72
CA ARG A 16 15.08 -7.59 -10.86
C ARG A 16 13.98 -7.71 -9.81
N GLU A 17 13.44 -8.91 -9.61
CA GLU A 17 12.39 -9.15 -8.61
C GLU A 17 12.89 -8.90 -7.18
N LYS A 18 14.12 -9.33 -6.87
CA LYS A 18 14.76 -9.06 -5.57
C LYS A 18 14.93 -7.56 -5.31
N ILE A 19 15.39 -6.81 -6.30
CA ILE A 19 15.51 -5.35 -6.22
C ILE A 19 14.14 -4.70 -6.07
N ALA A 20 13.13 -5.18 -6.80
CA ALA A 20 11.76 -4.67 -6.69
C ALA A 20 11.21 -4.89 -5.27
N ALA A 21 11.35 -6.10 -4.70
CA ALA A 21 10.90 -6.41 -3.35
C ALA A 21 11.60 -5.54 -2.28
N LYS A 22 12.92 -5.33 -2.42
CA LYS A 22 13.68 -4.41 -1.57
C LYS A 22 13.14 -2.99 -1.65
N ASN A 23 12.97 -2.46 -2.86
CA ASN A 23 12.47 -1.10 -3.09
C ASN A 23 11.03 -0.93 -2.56
N SER A 24 10.19 -1.97 -2.67
CA SER A 24 8.84 -1.97 -2.10
C SER A 24 8.86 -1.86 -0.58
N LEU A 25 9.70 -2.64 0.11
CA LEU A 25 9.83 -2.57 1.58
C LEU A 25 10.33 -1.19 2.03
N GLU A 26 11.38 -0.68 1.37
CA GLU A 26 11.95 0.63 1.69
C GLU A 26 10.92 1.74 1.47
N SER A 27 10.29 1.76 0.29
CA SER A 27 9.27 2.75 -0.06
C SER A 27 8.08 2.71 0.88
N PHE A 28 7.61 1.51 1.25
CA PHE A 28 6.50 1.37 2.19
C PHE A 28 6.86 1.91 3.57
N ALA A 29 8.04 1.55 4.11
CA ALA A 29 8.49 2.03 5.41
C ALA A 29 8.62 3.56 5.47
N PHE A 30 9.21 4.18 4.45
CA PHE A 30 9.34 5.63 4.35
C PHE A 30 7.99 6.33 4.18
N ASN A 31 7.15 5.88 3.26
CA ASN A 31 5.82 6.45 3.04
C ASN A 31 4.96 6.36 4.30
N MET A 32 5.02 5.24 5.00
CA MET A 32 4.26 5.03 6.23
C MET A 32 4.74 5.94 7.36
N LYS A 33 6.06 6.06 7.54
CA LYS A 33 6.66 6.96 8.53
C LYS A 33 6.23 8.41 8.27
N ASN A 34 6.33 8.87 7.03
CA ASN A 34 5.89 10.20 6.63
C ASN A 34 4.38 10.40 6.87
N SER A 35 3.55 9.40 6.56
CA SER A 35 2.10 9.47 6.76
C SER A 35 1.73 9.64 8.23
N VAL A 36 2.35 8.89 9.15
CA VAL A 36 2.04 9.04 10.60
C VAL A 36 2.70 10.27 11.23
N GLU A 37 3.70 10.85 10.58
CA GLU A 37 4.34 12.10 11.00
C GLU A 37 3.62 13.35 10.47
N ASP A 38 2.76 13.21 9.45
CA ASP A 38 1.96 14.29 8.86
C ASP A 38 1.13 15.03 9.92
N GLU A 39 1.27 16.35 9.94
CA GLU A 39 0.53 17.22 10.85
C GLU A 39 -0.98 17.19 10.62
N ASN A 40 -1.43 16.94 9.39
CA ASN A 40 -2.86 16.80 9.04
C ASN A 40 -3.49 15.54 9.67
N LEU A 41 -2.65 14.61 10.10
CA LEU A 41 -3.02 13.33 10.70
C LEU A 41 -2.80 13.32 12.22
N LYS A 42 -2.20 14.39 12.78
CA LYS A 42 -2.12 14.60 14.24
C LYS A 42 -3.53 14.64 14.83
N GLY A 43 -3.76 13.83 15.85
CA GLY A 43 -5.07 13.71 16.53
C GLY A 43 -6.03 12.68 15.94
N LYS A 44 -5.78 12.16 14.73
CA LYS A 44 -6.54 11.02 14.16
C LYS A 44 -5.96 9.66 14.55
N ILE A 45 -4.72 9.66 15.02
CA ILE A 45 -3.95 8.49 15.43
C ILE A 45 -3.53 8.70 16.89
N SER A 46 -3.52 7.63 17.67
CA SER A 46 -3.01 7.68 19.05
C SER A 46 -1.49 7.85 19.04
N GLU A 47 -0.93 8.52 20.04
CA GLU A 47 0.53 8.67 20.13
C GLU A 47 1.25 7.32 20.25
N ASP A 48 0.62 6.35 20.92
CA ASP A 48 1.12 4.98 21.03
C ASP A 48 1.16 4.27 19.67
N ASP A 49 0.09 4.34 18.88
CA ASP A 49 0.04 3.76 17.53
C ASP A 49 1.07 4.44 16.62
N LYS A 50 1.20 5.77 16.71
CA LYS A 50 2.21 6.54 15.96
C LYS A 50 3.63 6.05 16.28
N LYS A 51 3.98 5.99 17.58
CA LYS A 51 5.31 5.54 18.02
C LYS A 51 5.59 4.11 17.56
N LYS A 52 4.60 3.21 17.69
CA LYS A 52 4.72 1.82 17.26
C LYS A 52 5.00 1.68 15.76
N VAL A 53 4.33 2.48 14.92
CA VAL A 53 4.57 2.48 13.47
C VAL A 53 5.96 3.02 13.14
N ILE A 54 6.33 4.16 13.73
CA ILE A 54 7.65 4.76 13.50
C ILE A 54 8.76 3.79 13.91
N GLU A 55 8.63 3.14 15.06
CA GLU A 55 9.59 2.14 15.53
C GLU A 55 9.68 0.96 14.58
N LYS A 56 8.54 0.42 14.12
CA LYS A 56 8.52 -0.70 13.16
C LYS A 56 9.09 -0.33 11.79
N CYS A 57 8.79 0.86 11.28
CA CYS A 57 9.39 1.38 10.05
C CYS A 57 10.92 1.52 10.19
N ASN A 58 11.39 2.10 11.30
CA ASN A 58 12.83 2.24 11.55
C ASN A 58 13.50 0.86 11.69
N GLN A 59 12.88 -0.10 12.38
CA GLN A 59 13.38 -1.48 12.47
C GLN A 59 13.48 -2.14 11.08
N ALA A 60 12.48 -1.94 10.21
CA ALA A 60 12.50 -2.48 8.85
C ALA A 60 13.60 -1.83 7.99
N ILE A 61 13.80 -0.52 8.09
CA ILE A 61 14.88 0.21 7.39
C ILE A 61 16.26 -0.27 7.88
N SER A 62 16.47 -0.36 9.20
CA SER A 62 17.73 -0.89 9.73
C SER A 62 17.95 -2.35 9.35
N TRP A 63 16.89 -3.15 9.27
CA TRP A 63 16.99 -4.52 8.76
C TRP A 63 17.41 -4.52 7.29
N LEU A 64 16.81 -3.69 6.44
CA LEU A 64 17.20 -3.52 5.03
C LEU A 64 18.67 -3.12 4.85
N GLU A 65 19.17 -2.19 5.67
CA GLU A 65 20.56 -1.74 5.64
C GLU A 65 21.55 -2.85 6.00
N ASN A 66 21.18 -3.73 6.94
CA ASN A 66 22.02 -4.85 7.36
C ASN A 66 21.86 -6.10 6.47
N ASN A 67 20.76 -6.21 5.73
CA ASN A 67 20.38 -7.40 4.96
C ASN A 67 20.21 -7.06 3.47
N GLN A 68 21.14 -6.27 2.90
CA GLN A 68 21.05 -5.85 1.49
C GLN A 68 21.10 -7.00 0.48
N LEU A 69 21.63 -8.16 0.89
CA LEU A 69 21.75 -9.37 0.08
C LEU A 69 20.69 -10.43 0.43
N ALA A 70 19.72 -10.13 1.27
CA ALA A 70 18.62 -11.04 1.61
C ALA A 70 17.80 -11.45 0.38
N ASP A 71 17.14 -12.60 0.44
CA ASP A 71 16.34 -13.08 -0.68
C ASP A 71 15.00 -12.36 -0.81
N LYS A 72 14.40 -12.46 -2.00
CA LYS A 72 13.09 -11.86 -2.32
C LYS A 72 12.06 -12.20 -1.24
N GLU A 73 12.02 -13.46 -0.83
CA GLU A 73 11.08 -13.99 0.16
C GLU A 73 11.25 -13.34 1.54
N GLU A 74 12.49 -13.01 1.92
CA GLU A 74 12.78 -12.32 3.18
C GLU A 74 12.34 -10.84 3.13
N PHE A 75 12.58 -10.16 2.00
CA PHE A 75 12.07 -8.80 1.79
C PHE A 75 10.54 -8.76 1.84
N GLU A 76 9.87 -9.70 1.17
CA GLU A 76 8.40 -9.82 1.21
C GLU A 76 7.88 -10.19 2.60
N HIS A 77 8.61 -11.01 3.35
CA HIS A 77 8.24 -11.34 4.72
C HIS A 77 8.29 -10.11 5.62
N GLN A 78 9.38 -9.32 5.57
CA GLN A 78 9.45 -8.06 6.33
C GLN A 78 8.41 -7.04 5.90
N LEU A 79 8.08 -6.98 4.60
CA LEU A 79 6.98 -6.13 4.13
C LEU A 79 5.65 -6.55 4.76
N LYS A 80 5.32 -7.84 4.74
CA LYS A 80 4.08 -8.35 5.37
C LYS A 80 4.03 -8.10 6.87
N GLU A 81 5.15 -8.26 7.57
CA GLU A 81 5.23 -7.97 9.01
C GLU A 81 5.00 -6.48 9.31
N LEU A 82 5.54 -5.59 8.47
CA LEU A 82 5.31 -4.16 8.58
C LEU A 82 3.84 -3.81 8.26
N GLU A 83 3.29 -4.34 7.17
CA GLU A 83 1.88 -4.16 6.78
C GLU A 83 0.91 -4.63 7.86
N LYS A 84 1.15 -5.76 8.53
CA LYS A 84 0.28 -6.23 9.64
C LYS A 84 0.13 -5.21 10.76
N VAL A 85 1.18 -4.43 11.04
CA VAL A 85 1.14 -3.37 12.06
C VAL A 85 0.54 -2.09 11.49
N CYS A 86 0.87 -1.74 10.26
CA CYS A 86 0.46 -0.48 9.64
C CYS A 86 -0.99 -0.49 9.13
N ASN A 87 -1.47 -1.59 8.54
CA ASN A 87 -2.83 -1.74 8.00
C ASN A 87 -3.94 -1.34 8.98
N PRO A 88 -4.01 -1.84 10.23
CA PRO A 88 -5.07 -1.43 11.15
C PRO A 88 -5.04 0.06 11.48
N ILE A 89 -3.87 0.69 11.41
CA ILE A 89 -3.65 2.09 11.71
C ILE A 89 -4.07 2.96 10.52
N ILE A 90 -3.71 2.55 9.31
CA ILE A 90 -4.18 3.15 8.05
C ILE A 90 -5.71 3.06 7.97
N THR A 91 -6.31 1.90 8.28
CA THR A 91 -7.78 1.76 8.26
C THR A 91 -8.45 2.75 9.21
N LYS A 92 -7.95 2.89 10.45
CA LYS A 92 -8.45 3.90 11.40
C LYS A 92 -8.27 5.32 10.87
N LEU A 93 -7.15 5.62 10.22
CA LEU A 93 -6.84 6.93 9.64
C LEU A 93 -7.83 7.34 8.54
N TYR A 94 -8.12 6.41 7.62
CA TYR A 94 -9.07 6.66 6.53
C TYR A 94 -10.53 6.64 7.03
N GLN A 95 -10.88 5.80 8.01
CA GLN A 95 -12.21 5.81 8.63
C GLN A 95 -12.47 7.07 9.47
N GLY A 96 -11.46 7.60 10.16
CA GLY A 96 -11.55 8.87 10.91
C GLY A 96 -11.37 10.12 10.04
N GLY A 97 -11.05 9.96 8.75
CA GLY A 97 -10.89 11.02 7.77
C GLY A 97 -12.14 11.31 6.93
N MET A 98 -13.13 10.42 6.96
CA MET A 98 -14.43 10.68 6.35
C MET A 98 -15.30 11.36 7.42
N PRO A 99 -15.77 12.61 7.23
CA PRO A 99 -17.00 12.97 7.92
C PRO A 99 -18.03 11.92 7.49
N ALA A 100 -18.72 11.35 8.48
CA ALA A 100 -20.00 10.71 8.26
C ALA A 100 -20.98 11.77 7.74
N GLY A 101 -20.79 12.19 6.50
CA GLY A 101 -21.53 13.19 5.77
C GLY A 101 -22.36 12.47 4.72
N GLY A 102 -23.50 11.95 5.15
CA GLY A 102 -24.70 11.83 4.32
C GLY A 102 -24.65 10.84 3.17
N CYS A 103 -24.84 9.55 3.48
CA CYS A 103 -25.84 8.77 2.75
C CYS A 103 -26.52 7.81 3.73
N GLY A 104 -27.19 8.42 4.71
CA GLY A 104 -28.24 7.75 5.45
C GLY A 104 -29.33 7.31 4.49
N ALA A 105 -29.82 6.10 4.72
CA ALA A 105 -31.19 5.67 4.50
C ALA A 105 -31.97 6.35 3.37
N GLN A 106 -32.15 5.65 2.25
CA GLN A 106 -33.52 5.49 1.76
C GLN A 106 -33.69 4.18 1.03
N ALA A 107 -34.03 3.15 1.81
CA ALA A 107 -34.94 2.14 1.31
C ALA A 107 -36.28 2.84 0.99
N GLY A 108 -36.79 2.63 -0.22
CA GLY A 108 -38.20 2.74 -0.51
C GLY A 108 -38.66 3.95 -1.32
N SER A 109 -39.48 3.59 -2.32
CA SER A 109 -40.60 4.34 -2.90
C SER A 109 -40.34 5.35 -4.02
N SER A 110 -40.69 4.86 -5.22
CA SER A 110 -41.63 5.48 -6.17
C SER A 110 -41.24 6.75 -6.93
N THR A 111 -41.78 6.82 -8.18
CA THR A 111 -41.81 7.95 -9.14
C THR A 111 -40.50 8.08 -9.94
N GLY A 112 -40.41 7.82 -11.24
CA GLY A 112 -41.36 8.08 -12.33
C GLY A 112 -40.72 9.12 -13.27
N GLY A 113 -40.57 8.80 -14.56
CA GLY A 113 -40.34 9.80 -15.61
C GLY A 113 -38.98 9.78 -16.32
N SER A 114 -38.99 9.20 -17.52
CA SER A 114 -38.48 9.76 -18.80
C SER A 114 -37.26 10.70 -18.79
N ALA A 115 -36.20 10.32 -19.52
CA ALA A 115 -35.72 11.08 -20.69
C ALA A 115 -34.45 10.45 -21.29
N GLN A 116 -34.46 10.35 -22.62
CA GLN A 116 -33.38 9.93 -23.52
C GLN A 116 -32.08 10.72 -23.36
N GLY A 117 -30.95 10.04 -23.59
CA GLY A 117 -29.66 10.64 -23.96
C GLY A 117 -28.73 9.57 -24.59
N PRO A 118 -27.96 9.90 -25.63
CA PRO A 118 -27.78 9.03 -26.81
C PRO A 118 -26.60 8.05 -26.75
N THR A 119 -26.75 6.96 -27.51
CA THR A 119 -25.78 5.90 -27.79
C THR A 119 -24.65 6.43 -28.69
N ILE A 120 -23.40 6.24 -28.28
CA ILE A 120 -22.24 6.51 -29.12
C ILE A 120 -21.96 5.27 -29.98
N GLU A 121 -22.05 5.44 -31.29
CA GLU A 121 -21.81 4.42 -32.32
C GLU A 121 -20.34 3.99 -32.34
N GLU A 122 -20.14 2.69 -32.56
CA GLU A 122 -18.85 2.06 -32.77
C GLU A 122 -18.16 2.64 -34.01
N VAL A 123 -16.90 3.02 -33.82
CA VAL A 123 -15.96 3.43 -34.87
C VAL A 123 -15.55 2.19 -35.67
N ASP A 124 -15.82 2.24 -36.97
CA ASP A 124 -15.02 1.56 -38.01
C ASP A 124 -14.10 2.60 -38.67
#